data_AF-A0A7S1Z6G6-F1
#
_entry.id   AF-A0A7S1Z6G6-F1
#
_cell.length_a   1.000
_cell.length_b   1.000
_cell.length_c   1.000
_cell.angle_alpha   90.00
_cell.angle_beta   90.00
_cell.angle_gamma   90.00
#
_symmetry.space_group_name_H-M   'P 1'
#
loop_
_entity.id
_entity.type
_entity.pdbx_description
1 polymer ?
#
loop_
_entity_poly.entity_id
_entity_poly.type
_entity_poly.pdbx_seq_one_letter_code
_entity_poly.pdbx_strand_id
1 'polypeptide(L)'
;EVQEWIDFMKAEPNNIRHILVLLDDNELEIYEEPGLLQKYRDNGLVVHRCPMGIDGSAAVAERVLRAAESANERVVAHCTHGMGRSGRVAAGWLVMRYGLSPEQATKEAVEVAQHNGMQRMGNLVALVKWLEA
;
A
#
# COMPACT_ATOMS: atom_id res chain seq x y z
N GLU A 1 9.22 -16.60 3.78
CA GLU A 1 9.36 -15.99 5.13
C GLU A 1 9.44 -14.45 5.03
N VAL A 2 9.33 -13.72 6.16
CA VAL A 2 9.38 -12.23 6.17
C VAL A 2 10.68 -11.69 5.58
N GLN A 3 11.82 -12.34 5.85
CA GLN A 3 13.13 -11.90 5.35
C GLN A 3 13.21 -12.01 3.82
N GLU A 4 12.77 -13.12 3.23
CA GLU A 4 12.76 -13.30 1.77
C GLU A 4 11.93 -12.20 1.07
N TRP A 5 10.81 -11.80 1.68
CA TRP A 5 10.00 -10.68 1.18
C TRP A 5 10.75 -9.35 1.25
N ILE A 6 11.47 -9.09 2.35
CA ILE A 6 12.31 -7.90 2.49
C ILE A 6 13.41 -7.87 1.43
N ASP A 7 14.08 -8.99 1.22
CA ASP A 7 15.16 -9.12 0.25
C ASP A 7 14.61 -8.90 -1.18
N PHE A 8 13.46 -9.50 -1.49
CA PHE A 8 12.76 -9.26 -2.76
C PHE A 8 12.41 -7.78 -2.97
N MET A 9 11.84 -7.11 -1.96
CA MET A 9 11.48 -5.69 -2.05
C MET A 9 12.69 -4.80 -2.33
N LYS A 10 13.83 -5.10 -1.70
CA LYS A 10 15.05 -4.30 -1.80
C LYS A 10 15.88 -4.61 -3.04
N ALA A 11 15.79 -5.82 -3.57
CA ALA A 11 16.56 -6.24 -4.73
C ALA A 11 16.24 -5.40 -5.96
N GLU A 12 17.22 -5.22 -6.84
CA GLU A 12 16.99 -4.72 -8.19
C GLU A 12 16.10 -5.71 -8.96
N PRO A 13 15.13 -5.24 -9.76
CA PRO A 13 14.86 -3.85 -10.11
C PRO A 13 13.85 -3.16 -9.18
N ASN A 14 13.45 -3.77 -8.05
CA ASN A 14 12.35 -3.29 -7.20
C ASN A 14 12.71 -2.03 -6.41
N ASN A 15 13.88 -2.00 -5.76
CA ASN A 15 14.43 -0.85 -5.03
C ASN A 15 13.42 -0.15 -4.10
N ILE A 16 12.62 -0.92 -3.38
CA ILE A 16 11.63 -0.36 -2.47
C ILE A 16 12.33 0.29 -1.27
N ARG A 17 11.93 1.53 -0.99
CA ARG A 17 12.45 2.35 0.11
C ARG A 17 11.44 2.50 1.24
N HIS A 18 10.16 2.63 0.88
CA HIS A 18 9.07 2.87 1.82
C HIS A 18 8.05 1.74 1.79
N ILE A 19 7.48 1.45 2.96
CA ILE A 19 6.42 0.46 3.12
C ILE A 19 5.21 1.15 3.75
N LEU A 20 4.09 1.09 3.04
CA LEU A 20 2.78 1.48 3.55
C LEU A 20 2.07 0.23 4.10
N VAL A 21 2.03 0.11 5.42
CA VAL A 21 1.47 -1.05 6.12
C VAL A 21 -0.02 -0.81 6.37
N LEU A 22 -0.86 -1.60 5.69
CA LEU A 22 -2.33 -1.48 5.72
C LEU A 22 -3.00 -2.38 6.76
N LEU A 23 -2.19 -3.11 7.53
CA LEU A 23 -2.61 -4.04 8.58
C LEU A 23 -3.00 -3.28 9.84
N ASP A 24 -4.06 -3.75 10.49
CA ASP A 24 -4.45 -3.31 11.83
C ASP A 24 -3.60 -4.03 12.89
N ASP A 25 -3.64 -3.58 14.15
CA ASP A 25 -2.76 -4.12 15.20
C ASP A 25 -2.93 -5.63 15.43
N ASN A 26 -4.18 -6.11 15.47
CA ASN A 26 -4.47 -7.54 15.60
C ASN A 26 -3.85 -8.39 14.47
N GLU A 27 -3.72 -7.83 13.26
CA GLU A 27 -3.08 -8.52 12.13
C GLU A 27 -1.56 -8.48 12.20
N LEU A 28 -0.98 -7.57 13.00
CA LEU A 28 0.45 -7.48 13.23
C LEU A 28 0.92 -8.39 14.38
N GLU A 29 0.04 -8.69 15.33
CA GLU A 29 0.31 -9.58 16.46
C GLU A 29 0.65 -11.03 16.06
N ILE A 30 0.25 -11.46 14.85
CA ILE A 30 0.58 -12.80 14.35
C ILE A 30 2.08 -12.98 14.03
N TYR A 31 2.83 -11.88 13.92
CA TYR A 31 4.25 -11.93 13.56
C TYR A 31 5.11 -12.04 14.82
N GLU A 32 5.89 -13.11 14.89
CA GLU A 32 6.81 -13.36 15.99
C GLU A 32 7.81 -12.22 16.20
N GLU A 33 8.22 -12.04 17.47
CA GLU A 33 9.20 -11.06 17.91
C GLU A 33 10.47 -11.07 17.02
N PRO A 34 11.01 -9.90 16.63
CA PRO A 34 10.65 -8.54 17.07
C PRO A 34 9.41 -7.92 16.37
N GLY A 35 8.61 -8.74 15.67
CA GLY A 35 7.44 -8.30 14.93
C GLY A 35 7.74 -7.74 13.54
N LEU A 36 6.73 -7.66 12.68
CA LEU A 36 6.89 -7.29 11.27
C LEU A 36 7.49 -5.89 11.09
N LEU A 37 6.98 -4.90 11.83
CA LEU A 37 7.38 -3.51 11.68
C LEU A 37 8.85 -3.30 12.07
N GLN A 38 9.31 -3.97 13.12
CA GLN A 38 10.69 -3.86 13.55
C GLN A 38 11.62 -4.54 12.54
N LYS A 39 11.26 -5.73 12.03
CA LYS A 39 12.02 -6.39 10.95
C LYS A 39 12.20 -5.50 9.73
N TYR A 40 11.18 -4.74 9.33
CA TYR A 40 11.32 -3.76 8.24
C TYR A 40 12.31 -2.64 8.58
N ARG A 41 12.20 -2.03 9.78
CA ARG A 41 13.08 -0.94 10.21
C ARG A 41 14.54 -1.39 10.32
N ASP A 42 14.78 -2.56 10.90
CA ASP A 42 16.12 -3.15 11.05
C ASP A 42 16.78 -3.40 9.70
N ASN A 43 15.97 -3.62 8.65
CA ASN A 43 16.44 -3.79 7.28
C ASN A 43 16.55 -2.47 6.49
N GLY A 44 16.39 -1.31 7.13
CA GLY A 44 16.58 0.02 6.53
C GLY A 44 15.39 0.52 5.71
N LEU A 45 14.22 -0.10 5.84
CA LEU A 45 12.99 0.33 5.18
C LEU A 45 12.26 1.38 6.01
N VAL A 46 11.71 2.39 5.35
CA VAL A 46 10.91 3.43 6.00
C VAL A 46 9.47 2.95 6.12
N VAL A 47 9.02 2.71 7.35
CA VAL A 47 7.71 2.12 7.63
C VAL A 47 6.68 3.20 7.94
N HIS A 48 5.58 3.21 7.18
CA HIS A 48 4.43 4.09 7.37
C HIS A 48 3.21 3.26 7.76
N ARG A 49 2.66 3.52 8.94
CA ARG A 49 1.40 2.90 9.39
C ARG A 49 0.23 3.57 8.69
N CYS A 50 -0.60 2.78 8.01
CA CYS A 50 -1.81 3.23 7.33
C CYS A 50 -2.94 2.18 7.46
N PRO A 51 -3.33 1.81 8.68
CA PRO A 51 -4.45 0.89 8.91
C PRO A 51 -5.73 1.44 8.27
N MET A 52 -6.35 0.68 7.36
CA MET A 52 -7.47 1.19 6.55
C MET A 52 -8.79 1.31 7.34
N GLY A 53 -8.84 0.81 8.57
CA GLY A 53 -9.98 0.97 9.48
C GLY A 53 -9.97 2.28 10.27
N ILE A 54 -8.95 3.12 10.10
CA ILE A 54 -8.76 4.36 10.86
C ILE A 54 -9.01 5.58 9.95
N ASP A 55 -9.77 6.54 10.48
CA ASP A 55 -10.08 7.83 9.84
C ASP A 55 -8.78 8.60 9.52
N GLY A 56 -8.76 9.27 8.36
CA GLY A 56 -7.60 10.00 7.87
C GLY A 56 -6.46 9.12 7.35
N SER A 57 -6.61 7.79 7.32
CA SER A 57 -5.58 6.90 6.74
C SER A 57 -5.35 7.17 5.23
N ALA A 58 -6.38 7.62 4.49
CA ALA A 58 -6.21 8.06 3.11
C ALA A 58 -5.26 9.26 2.98
N ALA A 59 -5.40 10.27 3.84
CA ALA A 59 -4.52 11.43 3.87
C ALA A 59 -3.07 11.06 4.23
N VAL A 60 -2.89 10.06 5.12
CA VAL A 60 -1.56 9.51 5.42
C VAL A 60 -0.94 8.87 4.18
N ALA A 61 -1.69 8.00 3.49
CA ALA A 61 -1.24 7.37 2.25
C ALA A 61 -0.87 8.41 1.19
N GLU A 62 -1.72 9.43 1.00
CA GLU A 62 -1.48 10.51 0.05
C GLU A 62 -0.16 11.23 0.32
N ARG A 63 0.04 11.67 1.56
CA ARG A 63 1.25 12.39 1.96
C ARG A 63 2.52 11.57 1.71
N VAL A 64 2.48 10.28 2.04
CA VAL A 64 3.61 9.36 1.83
C VAL A 64 3.89 9.19 0.34
N LEU A 65 2.86 8.94 -0.47
CA LEU A 65 3.01 8.72 -1.91
C LEU A 65 3.49 9.99 -2.63
N ARG A 66 2.99 11.18 -2.27
CA ARG A 66 3.48 12.46 -2.82
C ARG A 66 4.93 12.73 -2.47
N ALA A 67 5.33 12.46 -1.23
CA ALA A 67 6.71 12.65 -0.80
C ALA A 67 7.66 11.72 -1.56
N ALA A 68 7.29 10.44 -1.68
CA ALA A 68 8.08 9.45 -2.42
C ALA A 68 8.13 9.75 -3.93
N GLU A 69 7.02 10.12 -4.55
CA GLU A 69 6.97 10.56 -5.96
C GLU A 69 7.92 11.75 -6.19
N SER A 70 7.88 12.75 -5.30
CA SER A 70 8.73 13.95 -5.40
C SER A 70 10.21 13.65 -5.21
N ALA A 71 10.55 12.63 -4.41
CA ALA A 71 11.91 12.18 -4.16
C ALA A 71 12.39 11.11 -5.17
N ASN A 72 11.55 10.70 -6.12
CA ASN A 72 11.79 9.56 -7.01
C ASN A 72 12.12 8.26 -6.24
N GLU A 73 11.49 8.08 -5.08
CA GLU A 73 11.62 6.90 -4.23
C GLU A 73 10.41 5.96 -4.42
N ARG A 74 10.61 4.66 -4.18
CA ARG A 74 9.58 3.64 -4.42
C ARG A 74 8.90 3.20 -3.13
N VAL A 75 7.57 3.09 -3.21
CA VAL A 75 6.70 2.66 -2.12
C VAL A 75 6.03 1.34 -2.48
N VAL A 76 5.98 0.42 -1.52
CA VAL A 76 5.09 -0.74 -1.59
C VAL A 76 3.97 -0.60 -0.58
N ALA A 77 2.73 -0.90 -0.96
CA ALA A 77 1.60 -0.96 -0.06
C ALA A 77 1.11 -2.40 0.09
N HIS A 78 1.13 -2.94 1.31
CA HIS A 78 0.72 -4.31 1.56
C HIS A 78 -0.33 -4.43 2.67
N CYS A 79 -1.22 -5.39 2.50
CA CYS A 79 -2.10 -5.90 3.55
C CYS A 79 -1.74 -7.38 3.80
N THR A 80 -2.70 -8.23 4.10
CA THR A 80 -2.49 -9.68 4.30
C THR A 80 -2.29 -10.43 2.98
N HIS A 81 -3.16 -10.17 1.98
CA HIS A 81 -3.20 -10.92 0.71
C HIS A 81 -2.85 -10.07 -0.51
N GLY A 82 -2.58 -8.77 -0.34
CA GLY A 82 -2.22 -7.86 -1.44
C GLY A 82 -3.33 -7.55 -2.46
N MET A 83 -4.51 -8.17 -2.39
CA MET A 83 -5.54 -8.02 -3.43
C MET A 83 -6.53 -6.87 -3.21
N GLY A 84 -7.13 -6.76 -2.01
CA GLY A 84 -8.21 -5.81 -1.73
C GLY A 84 -7.70 -4.42 -1.32
N ARG A 85 -7.22 -4.29 -0.08
CA ARG A 85 -6.75 -3.02 0.51
C ARG A 85 -5.62 -2.36 -0.31
N SER A 86 -4.65 -3.15 -0.77
CA SER A 86 -3.58 -2.62 -1.61
C SER A 86 -4.07 -2.16 -2.99
N GLY A 87 -5.09 -2.81 -3.58
CA GLY A 87 -5.74 -2.33 -4.80
C GLY A 87 -6.47 -1.00 -4.57
N ARG A 88 -7.10 -0.85 -3.41
CA ARG A 88 -7.74 0.42 -2.99
C ARG A 88 -6.72 1.56 -2.86
N VAL A 89 -5.51 1.30 -2.34
CA VAL A 89 -4.45 2.32 -2.29
C VAL A 89 -4.04 2.76 -3.71
N ALA A 90 -3.86 1.82 -4.64
CA ALA A 90 -3.52 2.16 -6.02
C ALA A 90 -4.60 3.01 -6.69
N ALA A 91 -5.88 2.62 -6.55
CA ALA A 91 -7.01 3.41 -7.05
C ALA A 91 -7.12 4.78 -6.35
N GLY A 92 -6.99 4.83 -5.03
CA GLY A 92 -7.04 6.08 -4.28
C GLY A 92 -5.94 7.05 -4.68
N TRP A 93 -4.73 6.55 -4.94
CA TRP A 93 -3.66 7.38 -5.50
C TRP A 93 -4.06 8.03 -6.82
N LEU A 94 -4.71 7.29 -7.72
CA LEU A 94 -5.18 7.84 -8.99
C LEU A 94 -6.21 8.96 -8.81
N VAL A 95 -7.13 8.81 -7.85
CA VAL A 95 -8.08 9.87 -7.48
C VAL A 95 -7.34 11.10 -6.95
N MET A 96 -6.50 10.92 -5.92
CA MET A 96 -5.85 12.04 -5.22
C MET A 96 -4.81 12.76 -6.09
N ARG A 97 -4.06 12.02 -6.91
CA ARG A 97 -2.96 12.56 -7.71
C ARG A 97 -3.38 13.09 -9.08
N TYR A 98 -4.38 12.47 -9.71
CA TYR A 98 -4.76 12.76 -11.10
C TYR A 98 -6.22 13.23 -11.24
N GLY A 99 -7.00 13.26 -10.16
CA GLY A 99 -8.38 13.74 -10.20
C GLY A 99 -9.34 12.83 -10.95
N LEU A 100 -9.00 11.55 -11.11
CA LEU A 100 -9.92 10.56 -11.68
C LEU A 100 -11.14 10.36 -10.78
N SER A 101 -12.27 10.00 -11.37
CA SER A 101 -13.41 9.55 -10.58
C SER A 101 -13.07 8.23 -9.86
N PRO A 102 -13.66 7.94 -8.69
CA PRO A 102 -13.45 6.66 -8.00
C PRO A 102 -13.72 5.43 -8.89
N GLU A 103 -14.69 5.50 -9.80
CA GLU A 103 -14.98 4.45 -10.79
C GLU A 103 -13.85 4.27 -11.78
N GLN A 104 -13.37 5.36 -12.39
CA GLN A 104 -12.28 5.36 -13.36
C GLN A 104 -11.00 4.83 -12.71
N ALA A 105 -10.65 5.33 -11.53
CA ALA A 105 -9.48 4.91 -10.78
C ALA A 105 -9.53 3.43 -10.37
N THR A 106 -10.69 2.94 -9.93
CA THR A 106 -10.88 1.53 -9.58
C THR A 106 -10.69 0.64 -10.80
N LYS A 107 -11.30 1.02 -11.93
CA LYS A 107 -11.19 0.29 -13.19
C LYS A 107 -9.74 0.23 -13.65
N GLU A 108 -9.06 1.38 -13.73
CA GLU A 108 -7.67 1.49 -14.16
C GLU A 108 -6.74 0.63 -13.28
N ALA A 109 -6.88 0.70 -11.95
CA ALA A 109 -6.05 -0.07 -11.03
C ALA A 109 -6.22 -1.60 -11.23
N VAL A 110 -7.43 -2.06 -11.57
CA VAL A 110 -7.71 -3.47 -11.84
C VAL A 110 -7.17 -3.88 -13.21
N GLU A 111 -7.40 -3.08 -14.25
CA GLU A 111 -6.96 -3.37 -15.62
C GLU A 111 -5.43 -3.41 -15.72
N VAL A 112 -4.72 -2.45 -15.14
CA VAL A 112 -3.25 -2.43 -15.10
C VAL A 112 -2.71 -3.63 -14.33
N ALA A 113 -3.34 -4.02 -13.21
CA ALA A 113 -2.93 -5.20 -12.48
C ALA A 113 -3.07 -6.48 -13.32
N GLN A 114 -4.22 -6.65 -13.99
CA GLN A 114 -4.48 -7.80 -14.86
C GLN A 114 -3.50 -7.86 -16.03
N HIS A 115 -3.21 -6.72 -16.65
CA HIS A 115 -2.21 -6.62 -17.72
C HIS A 115 -0.82 -7.07 -17.27
N ASN A 116 -0.48 -6.85 -16.00
CA ASN A 116 0.78 -7.29 -15.38
C ASN A 116 0.68 -8.69 -14.73
N GLY A 117 -0.35 -9.48 -15.05
CA GLY A 117 -0.52 -10.85 -14.52
C GLY A 117 -0.88 -10.91 -13.03
N MET A 118 -1.31 -9.79 -12.45
CA MET A 118 -1.73 -9.70 -11.05
C MET A 118 -3.26 -9.60 -10.93
N GLN A 119 -3.79 -10.03 -9.80
CA GLN A 119 -5.20 -9.83 -9.46
C GLN A 119 -5.36 -8.76 -8.38
N ARG A 120 -6.28 -7.82 -8.60
CA ARG A 120 -6.74 -6.83 -7.62
C ARG A 120 -8.25 -6.83 -7.56
N MET A 121 -8.80 -6.59 -6.37
CA MET A 121 -10.24 -6.47 -6.20
C MET A 121 -10.65 -5.00 -6.30
N GLY A 122 -11.46 -4.66 -7.30
CA GLY A 122 -12.09 -3.36 -7.40
C GLY A 122 -13.32 -3.30 -6.49
N ASN A 123 -13.25 -2.52 -5.41
CA ASN A 123 -14.40 -2.27 -4.54
C ASN A 123 -14.62 -0.76 -4.41
N LEU A 124 -15.49 -0.25 -5.28
CA LEU A 124 -15.82 1.17 -5.39
C LEU A 124 -16.36 1.74 -4.07
N VAL A 125 -17.32 1.05 -3.45
CA VAL A 125 -17.94 1.52 -2.19
C VAL A 125 -16.89 1.66 -1.09
N ALA A 126 -16.00 0.70 -0.98
CA ALA A 126 -14.95 0.74 0.03
C ALA A 126 -13.85 1.77 -0.30
N LEU A 127 -13.61 2.06 -1.59
CA LEU A 127 -12.73 3.16 -2.00
C LEU A 127 -13.32 4.51 -1.59
N VAL A 128 -14.57 4.78 -1.97
CA VAL A 128 -15.26 6.04 -1.63
C VAL A 128 -15.28 6.25 -0.13
N LYS A 129 -15.73 5.24 0.63
CA LYS A 129 -15.74 5.30 2.10
C LYS A 129 -14.36 5.61 2.69
N TRP A 130 -13.28 5.04 2.12
CA TRP A 130 -11.94 5.28 2.63
C TRP A 130 -11.40 6.68 2.30
N LEU A 131 -11.78 7.24 1.15
CA LEU A 131 -11.39 8.60 0.76
C LEU A 131 -12.12 9.67 1.56
N GLU A 132 -13.32 9.37 2.06
CA GLU A 132 -14.18 10.29 2.80
C GLU A 132 -14.02 10.22 4.33
N ALA A 133 -13.29 9.21 4.85
CA ALA A 133 -13.06 8.98 6.27
C ALA A 133 -11.81 9.70 6.80
#